data_AF-A0A6I5RGU8-F1
#
_entry.id   AF-A0A6I5RGU8-F1
#
_cell.length_a   1.000
_cell.length_b   1.000
_cell.length_c   1.000
_cell.angle_alpha   90.00
_cell.angle_beta   90.00
_cell.angle_gamma   90.00
#
_symmetry.space_group_name_H-M   'P 1'
#
loop_
_entity.id
_entity.type
_entity.pdbx_description
1 polymer ?
#
loop_
_entity_poly.entity_id
_entity_poly.type
_entity_poly.pdbx_seq_one_letter_code
_entity_poly.pdbx_strand_id
1 'polypeptide(L)'
;MRSLFLLGFAVAGVAISHPAQALEVTIHEVTYDITVISGSFEDLESILMEQPWWNDEDLAGTAAEIVKFDLGQDSSNAPMIVGPVFAYRTNEEEEKVTSLAWASLDQGLGEQTFMVGIDTTFDSSKFWAVAEVIEIEDSPASP
;
A
#
# COMPACT_ATOMS: atom_id res chain seq x y z
N MET A 1 14.11 -61.68 -15.52
CA MET A 1 12.81 -61.20 -14.98
C MET A 1 13.10 -60.15 -13.92
N ARG A 2 12.47 -58.97 -14.04
CA ARG A 2 12.14 -58.00 -12.97
C ARG A 2 13.35 -57.35 -12.26
N SER A 3 13.41 -56.05 -11.98
CA SER A 3 12.48 -54.94 -12.15
C SER A 3 13.31 -53.66 -12.10
N LEU A 4 12.93 -52.71 -12.95
CA LEU A 4 13.29 -51.31 -12.91
C LEU A 4 12.90 -50.73 -11.53
N PHE A 5 13.79 -50.01 -10.86
CA PHE A 5 13.41 -49.09 -9.77
C PHE A 5 13.83 -47.68 -10.18
N LEU A 6 12.83 -46.91 -10.58
CA LEU A 6 12.89 -45.47 -10.84
C LEU A 6 13.17 -44.76 -9.51
N LEU A 7 14.33 -44.11 -9.39
CA LEU A 7 14.57 -43.14 -8.32
C LEU A 7 13.93 -41.83 -8.76
N GLY A 8 12.80 -41.51 -8.14
CA GLY A 8 11.97 -40.35 -8.46
C GLY A 8 12.71 -39.04 -8.24
N PHE A 9 12.58 -38.14 -9.21
CA PHE A 9 12.87 -36.72 -9.05
C PHE A 9 11.91 -36.15 -8.01
N ALA A 10 12.42 -35.80 -6.83
CA ALA A 10 11.74 -34.85 -5.95
C ALA A 10 11.91 -33.46 -6.57
N VAL A 11 10.93 -33.03 -7.36
CA VAL A 11 10.80 -31.61 -7.71
C VAL A 11 10.40 -30.91 -6.43
N ALA A 12 11.38 -30.28 -5.77
CA ALA A 12 11.10 -29.31 -4.72
C ALA A 12 10.25 -28.21 -5.38
N GLY A 13 8.96 -28.22 -5.09
CA GLY A 13 8.06 -27.16 -5.50
C GLY A 13 8.57 -25.87 -4.90
N VAL A 14 9.18 -25.03 -5.73
CA VAL A 14 9.35 -23.61 -5.41
C VAL A 14 7.93 -23.10 -5.23
N ALA A 15 7.54 -22.87 -3.98
CA ALA A 15 6.34 -22.11 -3.69
C ALA A 15 6.59 -20.73 -4.28
N ILE A 16 6.01 -20.46 -5.44
CA ILE A 16 5.92 -19.10 -5.98
C ILE A 16 4.98 -18.38 -5.00
N SER A 17 5.55 -17.76 -3.96
CA SER A 17 4.82 -16.74 -3.22
C SER A 17 4.51 -15.68 -4.26
N HIS A 18 3.25 -15.61 -4.69
CA HIS A 18 2.81 -14.48 -5.48
C HIS A 18 3.04 -13.27 -4.57
N PRO A 19 3.92 -12.31 -4.92
CA PRO A 19 3.97 -11.07 -4.17
C PRO A 19 2.55 -10.52 -4.13
N ALA A 20 2.14 -9.97 -2.99
CA ALA A 20 0.96 -9.12 -2.94
C ALA A 20 1.04 -8.20 -4.16
N GLN A 21 0.01 -8.21 -5.00
CA GLN A 21 0.05 -7.62 -6.33
C GLN A 21 0.60 -6.19 -6.22
N ALA A 22 1.85 -5.99 -6.62
CA ALA A 22 2.56 -4.75 -6.39
C ALA A 22 2.27 -3.80 -7.57
N LEU A 23 2.14 -2.51 -7.28
CA LEU A 23 1.81 -1.47 -8.24
C LEU A 23 2.96 -0.47 -8.31
N GLU A 24 3.63 -0.46 -9.46
CA GLU A 24 4.68 0.51 -9.76
C GLU A 24 4.05 1.88 -10.05
N VAL A 25 4.45 2.89 -9.29
CA VAL A 25 3.97 4.28 -9.44
C VAL A 25 5.14 5.25 -9.42
N THR A 26 5.21 6.13 -10.42
CA THR A 26 6.18 7.24 -10.45
C THR A 26 5.54 8.54 -9.95
N ILE A 27 6.08 9.12 -8.88
CA ILE A 27 5.65 10.41 -8.31
C ILE A 27 6.88 11.31 -8.17
N HIS A 28 6.85 12.49 -8.79
CA HIS A 28 7.95 13.46 -8.77
C HIS A 28 9.33 12.83 -9.09
N GLU A 29 9.42 12.06 -10.18
CA GLU A 29 10.66 11.42 -10.68
C GLU A 29 11.20 10.25 -9.82
N VAL A 30 10.45 9.83 -8.79
CA VAL A 30 10.76 8.64 -7.99
C VAL A 30 9.75 7.55 -8.28
N THR A 31 10.24 6.35 -8.57
CA THR A 31 9.42 5.17 -8.81
C THR A 31 9.34 4.32 -7.55
N TYR A 32 8.11 4.05 -7.11
CA TYR A 32 7.76 3.28 -5.93
C TYR A 32 7.09 1.97 -6.33
N ASP A 33 7.46 0.87 -5.66
CA ASP A 33 6.67 -0.37 -5.70
C ASP A 33 5.70 -0.35 -4.54
N ILE A 34 4.41 -0.13 -4.80
CA ILE A 34 3.40 0.00 -3.77
C ILE A 34 2.68 -1.33 -3.60
N THR A 35 2.70 -1.84 -2.37
CA THR A 35 1.94 -3.03 -1.96
C THR A 35 1.00 -2.68 -0.80
N VAL A 36 0.28 -3.68 -0.31
CA VAL A 36 -0.73 -3.55 0.73
C VAL A 36 -0.52 -4.58 1.81
N ILE A 37 -0.65 -4.12 3.06
CA ILE A 37 -0.62 -4.95 4.26
C ILE A 37 -1.87 -4.71 5.09
N SER A 38 -2.28 -5.70 5.88
CA SER A 38 -3.47 -5.60 6.73
C SER A 38 -3.10 -5.73 8.20
N GLY A 39 -3.64 -4.84 9.03
CA GLY A 39 -3.41 -4.86 10.48
C GLY A 39 -3.89 -3.57 11.14
N SER A 40 -3.81 -3.52 12.47
CA SER A 40 -4.01 -2.28 13.21
C SER A 40 -2.83 -1.34 12.98
N PHE A 41 -3.02 -0.04 13.23
CA PHE A 41 -1.88 0.89 13.16
C PHE A 41 -0.86 0.56 14.25
N GLU A 42 -1.30 0.20 15.46
CA GLU A 42 -0.41 -0.13 16.58
C GLU A 42 0.54 -1.29 16.26
N ASP A 43 0.04 -2.34 15.57
CA ASP A 43 0.86 -3.50 15.20
C ASP A 43 1.85 -3.19 14.07
N LEU A 44 1.54 -2.19 13.24
CA LEU A 44 2.27 -1.85 12.02
C LEU A 44 3.03 -0.53 12.11
N GLU A 45 2.99 0.15 13.26
CA GLU A 45 3.48 1.52 13.44
C GLU A 45 4.91 1.69 12.93
N SER A 46 5.82 0.78 13.30
CA SER A 46 7.22 0.86 12.86
C SER A 46 7.38 0.77 11.34
N ILE A 47 6.51 0.03 10.65
CA ILE A 47 6.53 -0.10 9.19
C ILE A 47 5.91 1.15 8.56
N LEU A 48 4.78 1.62 9.08
CA LEU A 48 4.04 2.76 8.54
C LEU A 48 4.81 4.09 8.70
N MET A 49 5.59 4.22 9.78
CA MET A 49 6.45 5.39 10.02
C MET A 49 7.69 5.46 9.11
N GLU A 50 8.05 4.35 8.47
CA GLU A 50 9.19 4.28 7.54
C GLU A 50 8.78 4.61 6.10
N GLN A 51 7.49 4.83 5.83
CA GLN A 51 7.00 5.06 4.48
C GLN A 51 7.47 6.41 3.92
N PRO A 52 7.75 6.51 2.61
CA PRO A 52 8.25 7.73 1.98
C PRO A 52 7.38 8.96 2.23
N TRP A 53 6.07 8.76 2.32
CA TRP A 53 5.07 9.81 2.55
C TRP A 53 4.76 10.09 4.02
N TRP A 54 5.45 9.45 4.98
CA TRP A 54 5.11 9.58 6.41
C TRP A 54 5.14 11.03 6.90
N ASN A 55 5.92 11.92 6.29
CA ASN A 55 5.98 13.35 6.63
C ASN A 55 5.64 14.26 5.45
N ASP A 56 4.99 13.72 4.43
CA ASP A 56 4.69 14.41 3.19
C ASP A 56 3.24 14.13 2.80
N GLU A 57 2.35 15.03 3.23
CA GLU A 57 0.92 14.97 2.94
C GLU A 57 0.64 15.01 1.44
N ASP A 58 1.37 15.84 0.69
CA ASP A 58 1.20 15.98 -0.75
C ASP A 58 1.56 14.67 -1.46
N LEU A 59 2.64 14.01 -1.03
CA LEU A 59 3.03 12.69 -1.53
C LEU A 59 2.01 11.61 -1.17
N ALA A 60 1.53 11.57 0.09
CA ALA A 60 0.51 10.62 0.53
C ALA A 60 -0.79 10.77 -0.28
N GLY A 61 -1.23 12.02 -0.47
CA GLY A 61 -2.44 12.33 -1.23
C GLY A 61 -2.30 11.97 -2.71
N THR A 62 -1.18 12.33 -3.33
CA THR A 62 -0.89 11.99 -4.74
C THR A 62 -0.82 10.48 -4.95
N ALA A 63 -0.16 9.75 -4.06
CA ALA A 63 -0.08 8.30 -4.13
C ALA A 63 -1.48 7.66 -4.01
N ALA A 64 -2.30 8.10 -3.05
CA ALA A 64 -3.67 7.64 -2.89
C ALA A 64 -4.55 7.94 -4.13
N GLU A 65 -4.39 9.11 -4.75
CA GLU A 65 -5.11 9.47 -5.97
C GLU A 65 -4.69 8.63 -7.18
N ILE A 66 -3.41 8.25 -7.29
CA ILE A 66 -2.94 7.40 -8.40
C ILE A 66 -3.36 5.94 -8.18
N VAL A 67 -3.14 5.40 -6.99
CA VAL A 67 -3.36 3.98 -6.66
C VAL A 67 -4.85 3.63 -6.63
N LYS A 68 -5.70 4.54 -6.13
CA LYS A 68 -7.16 4.35 -5.98
C LYS A 68 -7.56 2.98 -5.43
N PHE A 69 -8.02 2.07 -6.29
CA PHE A 69 -8.51 0.73 -5.94
C PHE A 69 -7.72 -0.38 -6.62
N ASP A 70 -6.62 -0.06 -7.31
CA ASP A 70 -5.88 -0.98 -8.17
C ASP A 70 -5.15 -2.06 -7.35
N LEU A 71 -4.84 -1.78 -6.09
CA LEU A 71 -4.25 -2.72 -5.13
C LEU A 71 -5.29 -3.49 -4.29
N GLY A 72 -6.58 -3.27 -4.54
CA GLY A 72 -7.66 -3.90 -3.80
C GLY A 72 -8.54 -2.90 -3.05
N GLN A 73 -9.51 -3.45 -2.34
CA GLN A 73 -10.62 -2.72 -1.74
C GLN A 73 -10.94 -3.28 -0.36
N ASP A 74 -11.06 -2.39 0.62
CA ASP A 74 -11.67 -2.71 1.91
C ASP A 74 -13.16 -2.38 1.87
N SER A 75 -13.99 -3.40 2.05
CA SER A 75 -15.46 -3.31 2.06
C SER A 75 -16.05 -3.46 3.47
N SER A 76 -15.20 -3.55 4.50
CA SER A 76 -15.64 -3.64 5.90
C SER A 76 -16.41 -2.40 6.36
N ASN A 77 -16.23 -1.26 5.67
CA ASN A 77 -16.85 0.04 5.96
C ASN A 77 -18.07 0.37 5.08
N ALA A 78 -18.91 -0.62 4.76
CA ALA A 78 -20.14 -0.40 3.98
C ALA A 78 -20.99 0.75 4.59
N PRO A 79 -21.48 1.71 3.77
CA PRO A 79 -21.66 1.62 2.31
C PRO A 79 -20.47 2.10 1.45
N MET A 80 -19.34 2.47 2.07
CA MET A 80 -18.17 2.97 1.34
C MET A 80 -17.19 1.84 1.06
N ILE A 81 -16.76 1.72 -0.20
CA ILE A 81 -15.52 1.00 -0.51
C ILE A 81 -14.36 1.96 -0.31
N VAL A 82 -13.33 1.51 0.41
CA VAL A 82 -12.11 2.26 0.64
C VAL A 82 -10.96 1.55 -0.07
N GLY A 83 -10.16 2.29 -0.82
CA GLY A 83 -8.88 1.81 -1.36
C GLY A 83 -7.82 1.67 -0.26
N PRO A 84 -6.56 1.37 -0.62
CA PRO A 84 -5.46 1.39 0.32
C PRO A 84 -5.35 2.73 1.04
N VAL A 85 -5.02 2.65 2.32
CA VAL A 85 -4.87 3.79 3.22
C VAL A 85 -3.41 4.18 3.31
N PHE A 86 -3.11 5.45 3.03
CA PHE A 86 -1.78 6.02 3.13
C PHE A 86 -1.67 6.78 4.45
N ALA A 87 -0.94 6.20 5.39
CA ALA A 87 -0.68 6.81 6.70
C ALA A 87 0.38 7.90 6.58
N TYR A 88 0.07 9.11 7.05
CA TYR A 88 1.03 10.21 7.13
C TYR A 88 0.84 11.02 8.42
N ARG A 89 1.89 11.73 8.83
CA ARG A 89 1.91 12.62 9.99
C ARG A 89 1.67 14.04 9.53
N THR A 90 0.66 14.70 10.08
CA THR A 90 0.52 16.16 9.98
C THR A 90 1.33 16.84 11.09
N ASN A 91 1.89 18.00 10.81
CA ASN A 91 2.74 18.75 11.75
C ASN A 91 1.95 19.48 12.86
N GLU A 92 0.68 19.13 13.08
CA GLU A 92 -0.10 19.72 14.17
C GLU A 92 0.40 19.14 15.50
N GLU A 93 0.64 20.01 16.48
CA GLU A 93 1.43 19.79 17.70
C GLU A 93 0.91 18.71 18.67
N GLU A 94 -0.02 17.86 18.25
CA GLU A 94 -0.59 16.77 19.04
C GLU A 94 0.05 15.42 18.68
N GLU A 95 0.54 14.74 19.71
CA GLU A 95 1.53 13.66 19.69
C GLU A 95 1.14 12.39 18.90
N LYS A 96 -0.08 12.27 18.35
CA LYS A 96 -0.59 11.04 17.70
C LYS A 96 -1.71 11.28 16.68
N VAL A 97 -1.59 12.24 15.77
CA VAL A 97 -2.56 12.36 14.67
C VAL A 97 -1.95 11.74 13.40
N THR A 98 -2.28 10.47 13.14
CA THR A 98 -2.02 9.87 11.84
C THR A 98 -3.16 10.27 10.93
N SER A 99 -2.86 11.15 9.98
CA SER A 99 -3.78 11.49 8.91
C SER A 99 -3.73 10.43 7.83
N LEU A 100 -4.86 10.25 7.15
CA LEU A 100 -5.08 9.19 6.19
C LEU A 100 -5.50 9.81 4.85
N ALA A 101 -4.85 9.36 3.77
CA ALA A 101 -5.35 9.59 2.42
C ALA A 101 -5.89 8.27 1.84
N TRP A 102 -7.09 8.31 1.27
CA TRP A 102 -7.67 7.15 0.58
C TRP A 102 -8.65 7.56 -0.52
N ALA A 103 -8.78 6.70 -1.53
CA ALA A 103 -9.88 6.78 -2.49
C ALA A 103 -11.12 6.09 -1.90
N SER A 104 -12.29 6.72 -2.02
CA SER A 104 -13.56 6.12 -1.63
C SER A 104 -14.54 6.04 -2.80
N LEU A 105 -15.34 4.99 -2.84
CA LEU A 105 -16.42 4.81 -3.81
C LEU A 105 -17.73 4.63 -3.05
N ASP A 106 -18.68 5.54 -3.28
CA ASP A 106 -20.05 5.39 -2.77
C ASP A 106 -20.79 4.36 -3.64
N GLN A 107 -21.13 3.20 -3.06
CA GLN A 107 -21.82 2.15 -3.80
C GLN A 107 -23.27 2.49 -4.20
N GLY A 108 -23.91 3.43 -3.51
CA GLY A 108 -25.28 3.87 -3.82
C GLY A 108 -25.35 4.82 -5.01
N LEU A 109 -24.29 5.59 -5.25
CA LEU A 109 -24.22 6.61 -6.31
C LEU A 109 -23.25 6.24 -7.45
N GLY A 110 -22.31 5.32 -7.23
CA GLY A 110 -21.27 4.98 -8.20
C GLY A 110 -20.22 6.07 -8.40
N GLU A 111 -20.19 7.06 -7.50
CA GLU A 111 -19.28 8.20 -7.56
C GLU A 111 -17.98 7.90 -6.81
N GLN A 112 -16.83 8.00 -7.50
CA GLN A 112 -15.52 7.94 -6.87
C GLN A 112 -15.17 9.31 -6.31
N THR A 113 -14.87 9.37 -5.02
CA THR A 113 -14.46 10.59 -4.32
C THR A 113 -13.14 10.34 -3.61
N PHE A 114 -12.17 11.24 -3.84
CA PHE A 114 -10.93 11.28 -3.09
C PHE A 114 -11.19 11.93 -1.72
N MET A 115 -10.76 11.26 -0.66
CA MET A 115 -10.96 11.72 0.71
C MET A 115 -9.61 11.81 1.42
N VAL A 116 -9.37 12.97 2.02
CA VAL A 116 -8.36 13.14 3.07
C VAL A 116 -9.10 13.23 4.37
N GLY A 117 -8.70 12.42 5.35
CA GLY A 117 -9.34 12.39 6.65
C GLY A 117 -8.33 12.17 7.74
N ILE A 118 -8.72 12.52 8.96
CA ILE A 118 -7.97 12.21 10.16
C ILE A 118 -8.60 10.98 10.77
N ASP A 119 -7.79 9.98 11.12
CA ASP A 119 -8.25 8.86 11.93
C ASP A 119 -7.58 8.89 13.30
N THR A 120 -8.41 8.74 14.32
CA THR A 120 -8.00 8.69 15.72
C THR A 120 -8.20 7.30 16.32
N THR A 121 -8.70 6.34 15.52
CA THR A 121 -9.03 4.96 15.91
C THR A 121 -8.02 3.96 15.34
N PHE A 122 -6.86 3.91 15.99
CA PHE A 122 -5.70 3.08 15.62
C PHE A 122 -5.86 1.58 15.87
N ASP A 123 -6.91 1.18 16.60
CA ASP A 123 -7.21 -0.20 16.99
C ASP A 123 -7.94 -1.00 15.90
N SER A 124 -8.49 -0.31 14.90
CA SER A 124 -9.17 -0.95 13.77
C SER A 124 -8.17 -1.44 12.72
N SER A 125 -8.33 -2.70 12.29
CA SER A 125 -7.55 -3.22 11.16
C SER A 125 -7.93 -2.49 9.88
N LYS A 126 -6.92 -2.06 9.12
CA LYS A 126 -7.10 -1.43 7.80
C LYS A 126 -6.24 -2.08 6.74
N PHE A 127 -6.50 -1.70 5.49
CA PHE A 127 -5.68 -2.04 4.32
C PHE A 127 -4.67 -0.92 4.06
N TRP A 128 -3.46 -1.05 4.60
CA TRP A 128 -2.44 -0.01 4.55
C TRP A 128 -1.58 -0.14 3.30
N ALA A 129 -1.36 0.98 2.60
CA ALA A 129 -0.35 1.07 1.56
C ALA A 129 1.05 1.10 2.19
N VAL A 130 1.99 0.39 1.58
CA VAL A 130 3.42 0.47 1.88
C VAL A 130 4.22 0.45 0.58
N ALA A 131 5.34 1.13 0.54
CA ALA A 131 6.17 1.29 -0.64
C ALA A 131 7.63 0.94 -0.39
N GLU A 132 8.25 0.39 -1.42
CA GLU A 132 9.70 0.31 -1.56
C GLU A 132 10.14 1.25 -2.70
N VAL A 133 11.23 2.00 -2.50
CA VAL A 133 11.81 2.84 -3.58
C VAL A 133 12.57 1.94 -4.54
N ILE A 134 12.18 1.93 -5.81
CA ILE A 134 12.80 1.10 -6.85
C ILE A 134 13.87 1.88 -7.61
N GLU A 135 13.56 3.12 -8.00
CA GLU A 135 14.41 3.94 -8.84
C GLU A 135 14.24 5.42 -8.53
N ILE A 136 15.34 6.15 -8.57
CA ILE A 136 15.38 7.62 -8.61
C ILE A 136 15.95 7.94 -9.98
N GLU A 137 15.19 8.60 -10.86
CA GLU A 137 15.75 9.02 -12.15
C GLU A 137 16.86 10.05 -11.90
N ASP A 138 18.11 9.59 -11.91
CA ASP A 138 19.27 10.49 -11.81
C ASP A 138 19.39 11.22 -13.15
N SER A 139 19.14 12.53 -13.12
CA SER A 139 19.19 13.40 -14.30
C SER A 139 20.46 13.09 -15.11
N PRO A 140 20.36 12.75 -16.42
CA PRO A 140 21.54 12.37 -17.18
C PRO A 140 22.52 13.54 -17.17
N ALA A 141 23.71 13.29 -16.63
CA ALA A 141 24.82 14.23 -16.64
C ALA A 141 24.95 14.85 -18.04
N SER A 142 24.63 16.14 -18.14
CA SER A 142 24.74 16.87 -19.40
C SER A 142 26.19 16.78 -19.90
N PRO A 143 26.43 16.40 -21.17
CA PRO A 143 27.78 16.29 -21.73
C PRO A 143 28.50 17.64 -21.88
#